data_AF-A0A8D2MJ41-F1
#
_entry.id   AF-A0A8D2MJ41-F1
#
_cell.length_a   1.000
_cell.length_b   1.000
_cell.length_c   1.000
_cell.angle_alpha   90.00
_cell.angle_beta   90.00
_cell.angle_gamma   90.00
#
_symmetry.space_group_name_H-M   'P 1'
#
loop_
_entity.id
_entity.type
_entity.pdbx_description
1 polymer ?
#
loop_
_entity_poly.entity_id
_entity_poly.type
_entity_poly.pdbx_seq_one_letter_code
_entity_poly.pdbx_strand_id
1 'polypeptide(L)'
;AGPCRQRQEGREIKQHPQNLRKFKSQDFRELRASCLSQGLLFEDSTFPAHVSSIGPSLLPQEKLWRIQWKRPTEFQRNPHLITDGVSRFDIMQGEIGDCWMLAALGSLTLRKQFLENVLPKDQGFQEDYAGIFHFRFWQYGEWVDVVIDDRLPFLNGRYLSVHPRTSNEFWPSLLEKAYAK
;
A
#
# COMPACT_ATOMS: atom_id res chain seq x y z
N ALA A 1 11.18 -53.25 11.48
CA ALA A 1 12.05 -52.45 10.58
C ALA A 1 11.24 -52.05 9.35
N GLY A 2 11.07 -50.75 9.13
CA GLY A 2 10.43 -50.18 7.94
C GLY A 2 10.69 -48.67 7.96
N PRO A 3 11.53 -48.13 7.06
CA PRO A 3 11.95 -46.75 7.17
C PRO A 3 10.85 -45.78 6.70
N CYS A 4 10.51 -44.87 7.59
CA CYS A 4 9.67 -43.70 7.34
C CYS A 4 10.34 -42.82 6.29
N ARG A 5 9.66 -42.57 5.16
CA ARG A 5 10.13 -41.67 4.10
C ARG A 5 10.20 -40.24 4.65
N GLN A 6 11.42 -39.75 4.83
CA GLN A 6 11.66 -38.34 5.11
C GLN A 6 11.15 -37.51 3.93
N ARG A 7 10.15 -36.66 4.18
CA ARG A 7 9.79 -35.57 3.28
C ARG A 7 10.98 -34.62 3.23
N GLN A 8 11.54 -34.44 2.04
CA GLN A 8 12.51 -33.37 1.79
C GLN A 8 11.80 -32.03 1.99
N GLU A 9 12.22 -31.29 3.01
CA GLU A 9 11.92 -29.86 3.13
C GLU A 9 12.55 -29.15 1.94
N GLY A 10 11.71 -28.58 1.08
CA GLY A 10 12.15 -27.73 -0.02
C GLY A 10 12.91 -26.54 0.56
N ARG A 11 14.14 -26.33 0.10
CA ARG A 11 14.89 -25.10 0.35
C ARG A 11 14.12 -23.93 -0.27
N GLU A 12 13.39 -23.19 0.56
CA GLU A 12 12.72 -21.95 0.13
C GLU A 12 13.78 -20.89 -0.16
N ILE A 13 13.88 -20.51 -1.42
CA ILE A 13 14.83 -19.51 -1.89
C ILE A 13 14.28 -18.14 -1.47
N LYS A 14 15.02 -17.41 -0.63
CA LYS A 14 14.83 -15.96 -0.40
C LYS A 14 15.24 -15.19 -1.66
N GLN A 15 14.48 -15.32 -2.74
CA GLN A 15 14.69 -14.54 -3.95
C GLN A 15 14.05 -13.17 -3.74
N HIS A 16 14.87 -12.16 -3.41
CA HIS A 16 14.49 -10.80 -3.75
C HIS A 16 14.26 -10.76 -5.27
N PRO A 17 13.12 -10.21 -5.72
CA PRO A 17 12.78 -10.26 -7.13
C PRO A 17 13.82 -9.49 -7.95
N GLN A 18 14.55 -10.23 -8.79
CA GLN A 18 15.41 -9.66 -9.82
C GLN A 18 14.51 -9.17 -10.96
N ASN A 19 14.80 -8.00 -11.53
CA ASN A 19 14.01 -7.34 -12.59
C ASN A 19 12.60 -6.89 -12.17
N LEU A 20 12.51 -5.92 -11.26
CA LEU A 20 11.26 -5.24 -10.91
C LEU A 20 10.82 -4.32 -12.07
N ARG A 21 9.64 -4.57 -12.64
CA ARG A 21 9.03 -3.67 -13.61
C ARG A 21 8.49 -2.43 -12.91
N LYS A 22 8.97 -1.25 -13.29
CA LYS A 22 8.49 0.03 -12.76
C LYS A 22 7.12 0.38 -13.35
N PHE A 23 6.06 0.43 -12.54
CA PHE A 23 4.75 0.82 -13.02
C PHE A 23 4.75 2.29 -13.46
N LYS A 24 4.19 2.57 -14.65
CA LYS A 24 4.20 3.91 -15.27
C LYS A 24 5.59 4.55 -15.35
N SER A 25 6.65 3.74 -15.39
CA SER A 25 8.05 4.18 -15.43
C SER A 25 8.49 5.04 -14.25
N GLN A 26 7.84 4.91 -13.09
CA GLN A 26 8.19 5.64 -11.86
C GLN A 26 9.22 4.85 -11.04
N ASP A 27 10.28 5.51 -10.58
CA ASP A 27 11.27 4.93 -9.66
C ASP A 27 11.12 5.55 -8.28
N PHE A 28 10.85 4.71 -7.27
CA PHE A 28 10.66 5.16 -5.88
C PHE A 28 11.85 5.96 -5.34
N ARG A 29 13.08 5.49 -5.58
CA ARG A 29 14.28 6.09 -4.97
C ARG A 29 14.62 7.42 -5.62
N GLU A 30 14.54 7.49 -6.96
CA GLU A 30 14.79 8.73 -7.70
C GLU A 30 13.74 9.80 -7.37
N LEU A 31 12.46 9.43 -7.35
CA LEU A 31 11.37 10.35 -7.02
C LEU A 31 11.46 10.84 -5.57
N ARG A 32 11.73 9.94 -4.62
CA ARG A 32 11.92 10.30 -3.20
C ARG A 32 13.11 11.24 -3.03
N ALA A 33 14.27 10.92 -3.62
CA ALA A 33 15.46 11.76 -3.54
C ALA A 33 15.21 13.15 -4.13
N SER A 34 14.53 13.23 -5.27
CA SER A 34 14.14 14.50 -5.88
C SER A 34 13.26 15.33 -4.96
N CYS A 35 12.20 14.74 -4.39
CA CYS A 35 11.31 15.42 -3.44
C CYS A 35 12.05 15.91 -2.19
N LEU A 36 12.91 15.08 -1.61
CA LEU A 36 13.73 15.44 -0.45
C LEU A 36 14.67 16.61 -0.76
N SER A 37 15.35 16.60 -1.91
CA SER A 37 16.25 17.69 -2.31
C SER A 37 15.56 19.04 -2.50
N GLN A 38 14.26 19.02 -2.82
CA GLN A 38 13.44 20.20 -3.05
C GLN A 38 12.65 20.63 -1.81
N GLY A 39 12.62 19.81 -0.75
CA GLY A 39 11.77 20.03 0.41
C GLY A 39 10.27 19.95 0.09
N LEU A 40 9.91 19.14 -0.90
CA LEU A 40 8.52 18.97 -1.37
C LEU A 40 7.99 17.58 -1.00
N LEU A 41 6.67 17.46 -0.86
CA LEU A 41 6.00 16.17 -0.77
C LEU A 41 5.61 15.69 -2.17
N PHE A 42 5.81 14.41 -2.43
CA PHE A 42 5.49 13.78 -3.70
C PHE A 42 4.00 13.88 -3.99
N GLU A 43 3.69 14.22 -5.24
CA GLU A 43 2.35 14.20 -5.80
C GLU A 43 2.34 13.32 -7.04
N ASP A 44 1.53 12.27 -7.01
CA ASP A 44 1.50 11.30 -8.08
C ASP A 44 0.65 11.78 -9.26
N SER A 45 1.32 12.24 -10.32
CA SER A 45 0.65 12.68 -11.55
C SER A 45 -0.05 11.55 -12.31
N THR A 46 0.33 10.29 -12.06
CA THR A 46 -0.23 9.12 -12.74
C THR A 46 -1.45 8.55 -12.02
N PHE A 47 -1.68 8.95 -10.77
CA PHE A 47 -2.83 8.59 -9.95
C PHE A 47 -3.22 9.78 -9.06
N PRO A 48 -3.79 10.85 -9.65
CA PRO A 48 -3.97 12.12 -8.97
C PRO A 48 -4.98 12.02 -7.82
N ALA A 49 -4.84 12.88 -6.82
CA ALA A 49 -5.82 13.08 -5.75
C ALA A 49 -7.10 13.77 -6.28
N HIS A 50 -7.82 13.08 -7.15
CA HIS A 50 -8.95 13.58 -7.93
C HIS A 50 -10.01 12.49 -8.11
N VAL A 51 -11.25 12.89 -8.42
CA VAL A 51 -12.39 11.97 -8.57
C VAL A 51 -12.17 10.90 -9.65
N SER A 52 -11.30 11.16 -10.62
CA SER A 52 -10.88 10.19 -11.64
C SER A 52 -10.20 8.94 -11.07
N SER A 53 -9.62 9.04 -9.87
CA SER A 53 -8.89 7.94 -9.21
C SER A 53 -9.75 7.10 -8.28
N ILE A 54 -11.02 7.48 -8.07
CA ILE A 54 -12.00 6.70 -7.29
C ILE A 54 -12.73 5.68 -8.17
N GLY A 55 -12.95 6.01 -9.45
CA GLY A 55 -13.68 5.16 -10.39
C GLY A 55 -15.14 5.60 -10.58
N PRO A 56 -15.67 5.56 -11.81
CA PRO A 56 -16.89 6.26 -12.22
C PRO A 56 -18.21 5.70 -11.65
N SER A 57 -18.19 4.59 -10.89
CA SER A 57 -19.40 3.88 -10.44
C SER A 57 -19.39 3.49 -8.96
N LEU A 58 -18.38 3.90 -8.18
CA LEU A 58 -18.30 3.55 -6.77
C LEU A 58 -19.19 4.43 -5.89
N LEU A 59 -19.47 5.67 -6.31
CA LEU A 59 -20.26 6.63 -5.56
C LEU A 59 -21.14 7.47 -6.49
N PRO A 60 -22.32 7.91 -6.01
CA PRO A 60 -23.10 8.96 -6.65
C PRO A 60 -22.29 10.24 -6.88
N GLN A 61 -22.58 10.94 -7.98
CA GLN A 61 -21.81 12.10 -8.44
C GLN A 61 -21.76 13.23 -7.40
N GLU A 62 -22.83 13.45 -6.65
CA GLU A 62 -22.91 14.44 -5.58
C GLU A 62 -21.96 14.17 -4.41
N LYS A 63 -21.60 12.90 -4.18
CA LYS A 63 -20.63 12.52 -3.16
C LYS A 63 -19.19 12.72 -3.64
N LEU A 64 -18.93 12.52 -4.94
CA LEU A 64 -17.59 12.65 -5.53
C LEU A 64 -17.00 14.05 -5.31
N TRP A 65 -17.80 15.11 -5.47
CA TRP A 65 -17.34 16.50 -5.27
C TRP A 65 -17.03 16.86 -3.82
N ARG A 66 -17.46 16.03 -2.87
CA ARG A 66 -17.23 16.23 -1.42
C ARG A 66 -16.01 15.47 -0.91
N ILE A 67 -15.33 14.71 -1.78
CA ILE A 67 -14.16 13.94 -1.40
C ILE A 67 -13.00 14.90 -1.09
N GLN A 68 -12.42 14.73 0.09
CA GLN A 68 -11.21 15.43 0.51
C GLN A 68 -10.05 14.44 0.50
N TRP A 69 -8.92 14.84 -0.05
CA TRP A 69 -7.70 14.03 -0.04
C TRP A 69 -6.78 14.58 1.04
N LYS A 70 -6.36 13.71 1.96
CA LYS A 70 -5.52 14.10 3.10
C LYS A 70 -4.39 13.11 3.29
N ARG A 71 -3.19 13.61 3.61
CA ARG A 71 -2.06 12.79 4.05
C ARG A 71 -2.22 12.43 5.53
N PRO A 72 -1.76 11.24 5.95
CA PRO A 72 -1.71 10.84 7.36
C PRO A 72 -1.13 11.92 8.29
N THR A 73 -0.10 12.64 7.84
CA THR A 73 0.55 13.71 8.61
C THR A 73 -0.34 14.92 8.89
N GLU A 74 -1.44 15.10 8.17
CA GLU A 74 -2.36 16.24 8.35
C GLU A 74 -3.38 16.04 9.47
N PHE A 75 -3.71 14.79 9.79
CA PHE A 75 -4.80 14.49 10.73
C PHE A 75 -4.39 13.53 11.86
N GLN A 76 -3.23 12.88 11.76
CA GLN A 76 -2.74 11.97 12.78
C GLN A 76 -1.39 12.40 13.34
N ARG A 77 -1.26 12.34 14.67
CA ARG A 77 0.02 12.54 15.36
C ARG A 77 0.84 11.26 15.27
N ASN A 78 2.10 11.39 14.87
CA ASN A 78 3.05 10.28 14.80
C ASN A 78 2.53 9.10 13.93
N PRO A 79 2.23 9.33 12.64
CA PRO A 79 1.81 8.26 11.74
C PRO A 79 2.97 7.27 11.53
N HIS A 80 2.64 6.00 11.38
CA HIS A 80 3.57 4.92 11.08
C HIS A 80 3.06 4.12 9.89
N LEU A 81 3.98 3.57 9.13
CA LEU A 81 3.58 2.65 8.07
C LEU A 81 3.12 1.33 8.71
N ILE A 82 3.93 0.81 9.63
CA ILE A 82 3.68 -0.43 10.39
C ILE A 82 4.07 -0.15 11.85
N THR A 83 3.25 -0.55 12.83
CA THR A 83 3.57 -0.36 14.26
C THR A 83 4.01 -1.65 14.95
N ASP A 84 3.28 -2.75 14.79
CA ASP A 84 3.53 -4.03 15.49
C ASP A 84 3.57 -5.22 14.52
N GLY A 85 4.22 -5.00 13.38
CA GLY A 85 4.15 -5.91 12.25
C GLY A 85 2.81 -5.82 11.54
N VAL A 86 2.64 -6.62 10.49
CA VAL A 86 1.43 -6.61 9.67
C VAL A 86 0.54 -7.77 10.07
N SER A 87 -0.72 -7.46 10.34
CA SER A 87 -1.73 -8.38 10.80
C SER A 87 -3.04 -8.19 10.04
N ARG A 88 -3.75 -9.28 9.78
CA ARG A 88 -5.12 -9.22 9.24
C ARG A 88 -6.08 -8.40 10.11
N PHE A 89 -5.74 -8.21 11.39
CA PHE A 89 -6.54 -7.42 12.31
C PHE A 89 -6.38 -5.91 12.11
N ASP A 90 -5.39 -5.46 11.33
CA ASP A 90 -5.16 -4.04 11.09
C ASP A 90 -6.09 -3.48 10.00
N ILE A 91 -6.75 -4.38 9.26
CA ILE A 91 -7.59 -4.08 8.11
C ILE A 91 -9.04 -3.86 8.57
N MET A 92 -9.57 -2.67 8.31
CA MET A 92 -10.99 -2.37 8.45
C MET A 92 -11.55 -1.89 7.11
N GLN A 93 -12.67 -2.48 6.68
CA GLN A 93 -13.32 -2.13 5.41
C GLN A 93 -13.96 -0.74 5.51
N GLY A 94 -13.73 0.08 4.49
CA GLY A 94 -14.35 1.41 4.33
C GLY A 94 -15.76 1.35 3.72
N GLU A 95 -16.18 2.45 3.09
CA GLU A 95 -17.47 2.54 2.39
C GLU A 95 -17.44 1.85 1.01
N ILE A 96 -16.26 1.56 0.47
CA ILE A 96 -16.09 0.88 -0.81
C ILE A 96 -16.15 -0.65 -0.61
N GLY A 97 -16.85 -1.33 -1.52
CA GLY A 97 -17.07 -2.79 -1.49
C GLY A 97 -15.88 -3.62 -2.03
N ASP A 98 -14.73 -3.55 -1.37
CA ASP A 98 -13.48 -4.20 -1.78
C ASP A 98 -13.15 -5.48 -0.98
N CYS A 99 -14.14 -6.07 -0.28
CA CYS A 99 -13.95 -7.19 0.65
C CYS A 99 -13.19 -8.40 0.08
N TRP A 100 -13.26 -8.63 -1.23
CA TRP A 100 -12.50 -9.68 -1.93
C TRP A 100 -10.98 -9.42 -1.90
N MET A 101 -10.55 -8.17 -2.05
CA MET A 101 -9.16 -7.74 -1.97
C MET A 101 -8.67 -7.83 -0.53
N LEU A 102 -9.50 -7.41 0.43
CA LEU A 102 -9.19 -7.50 1.86
C LEU A 102 -9.03 -8.93 2.36
N ALA A 103 -9.84 -9.86 1.88
CA ALA A 103 -9.71 -11.28 2.22
C ALA A 103 -8.38 -11.87 1.71
N ALA A 104 -7.98 -11.50 0.48
CA ALA A 104 -6.69 -11.88 -0.09
C ALA A 104 -5.53 -11.28 0.71
N LEU A 105 -5.63 -10.00 1.05
CA LEU A 105 -4.62 -9.29 1.83
C LEU A 105 -4.48 -9.86 3.26
N GLY A 106 -5.61 -10.10 3.93
CA GLY A 106 -5.64 -10.75 5.23
C GLY A 106 -4.97 -12.13 5.21
N SER A 107 -5.16 -12.89 4.12
CA SER A 107 -4.48 -14.19 3.93
C SER A 107 -2.97 -14.03 3.71
N LEU A 108 -2.53 -13.00 3.00
CA LEU A 108 -1.11 -12.68 2.79
C LEU A 108 -0.39 -12.37 4.11
N THR A 109 -1.05 -11.68 5.05
CA THR A 109 -0.46 -11.37 6.36
C THR A 109 -0.05 -12.63 7.16
N LEU A 110 -0.70 -13.77 6.89
CA LEU A 110 -0.37 -15.06 7.53
C LEU A 110 0.94 -15.67 7.02
N ARG A 111 1.50 -15.15 5.91
CA ARG A 111 2.74 -15.60 5.29
C ARG A 111 3.75 -14.47 5.21
N LYS A 112 4.35 -14.12 6.36
CA LYS A 112 5.31 -13.00 6.51
C LYS A 112 6.41 -12.95 5.45
N GLN A 113 6.89 -14.11 4.98
CA GLN A 113 7.93 -14.20 3.94
C GLN A 113 7.53 -13.60 2.59
N PHE A 114 6.25 -13.68 2.20
CA PHE A 114 5.76 -13.07 0.97
C PHE A 114 5.39 -11.60 1.15
N LEU A 115 5.06 -11.22 2.38
CA LEU A 115 4.68 -9.85 2.68
C LEU A 115 5.87 -8.88 2.49
N GLU A 116 7.09 -9.27 2.86
CA GLU A 116 8.27 -8.42 2.63
C GLU A 116 8.55 -8.17 1.14
N ASN A 117 8.09 -9.07 0.27
CA ASN A 117 8.15 -8.84 -1.17
C ASN A 117 7.10 -7.84 -1.63
N VAL A 118 5.93 -7.76 -0.98
CA VAL A 118 4.84 -6.84 -1.33
C VAL A 118 5.01 -5.47 -0.69
N LEU A 119 5.51 -5.43 0.54
CA LEU A 119 5.71 -4.25 1.37
C LEU A 119 7.20 -4.10 1.73
N PRO A 120 7.98 -3.43 0.88
CA PRO A 120 9.40 -3.14 1.17
C PRO A 120 9.56 -2.33 2.46
N LYS A 121 10.65 -2.59 3.20
CA LYS A 121 10.93 -1.98 4.52
C LYS A 121 11.71 -0.66 4.44
N ASP A 122 12.12 -0.23 3.26
CA ASP A 122 12.92 0.98 3.03
C ASP A 122 12.09 2.27 2.95
N GLN A 123 10.92 2.29 3.57
CA GLN A 123 9.93 3.37 3.54
C GLN A 123 9.23 3.53 4.89
N GLY A 124 8.73 4.73 5.16
CA GLY A 124 8.07 5.05 6.42
C GLY A 124 7.73 6.54 6.52
N PHE A 125 7.17 6.92 7.67
CA PHE A 125 6.82 8.32 7.96
C PHE A 125 7.89 9.04 8.79
N GLN A 126 8.89 8.31 9.28
CA GLN A 126 9.91 8.81 10.19
C GLN A 126 11.12 9.36 9.42
N GLU A 127 11.93 8.46 8.85
CA GLU A 127 13.17 8.83 8.17
C GLU A 127 12.93 9.08 6.69
N ASP A 128 13.54 10.15 6.15
CA ASP A 128 13.51 10.49 4.73
C ASP A 128 12.07 10.53 4.16
N TYR A 129 11.11 10.99 4.96
CA TYR A 129 9.71 11.09 4.55
C TYR A 129 9.56 12.20 3.50
N ALA A 130 8.96 11.83 2.37
CA ALA A 130 8.65 12.75 1.27
C ALA A 130 7.22 12.54 0.73
N GLY A 131 6.31 11.98 1.54
CA GLY A 131 4.92 11.72 1.12
C GLY A 131 4.80 10.72 -0.04
N ILE A 132 5.76 9.80 -0.16
CA ILE A 132 5.90 8.80 -1.22
C ILE A 132 6.10 7.41 -0.62
N PHE A 133 5.40 6.42 -1.18
CA PHE A 133 5.45 5.03 -0.78
C PHE A 133 5.47 4.13 -2.02
N HIS A 134 5.85 2.88 -1.86
CA HIS A 134 5.78 1.92 -2.95
C HIS A 134 5.44 0.50 -2.49
N PHE A 135 4.76 -0.23 -3.35
CA PHE A 135 4.30 -1.58 -3.10
C PHE A 135 4.55 -2.43 -4.32
N ARG A 136 4.68 -3.73 -4.12
CA ARG A 136 5.02 -4.66 -5.20
C ARG A 136 3.92 -5.68 -5.39
N PHE A 137 3.48 -5.82 -6.63
CA PHE A 137 2.45 -6.78 -7.00
C PHE A 137 2.97 -7.74 -8.05
N TRP A 138 2.58 -9.00 -7.93
CA TRP A 138 2.84 -9.99 -8.97
C TRP A 138 1.78 -9.86 -10.05
N GLN A 139 2.17 -9.48 -11.26
CA GLN A 139 1.27 -9.34 -12.40
C GLN A 139 1.85 -10.10 -13.59
N TYR A 140 1.08 -11.06 -14.12
CA TYR A 140 1.39 -11.80 -15.35
C TYR A 140 2.79 -12.44 -15.39
N GLY A 141 3.29 -12.92 -14.24
CA GLY A 141 4.58 -13.60 -14.16
C GLY A 141 5.77 -12.69 -13.81
N GLU A 142 5.52 -11.41 -13.54
CA GLU A 142 6.56 -10.44 -13.17
C GLU A 142 6.18 -9.65 -11.92
N TRP A 143 7.20 -9.22 -11.16
CA TRP A 143 7.01 -8.27 -10.07
C TRP A 143 6.95 -6.85 -10.62
N VAL A 144 5.93 -6.12 -10.19
CA VAL A 144 5.67 -4.74 -10.58
C VAL A 144 5.77 -3.86 -9.35
N ASP A 145 6.68 -2.88 -9.38
CA ASP A 145 6.84 -1.88 -8.34
C ASP A 145 5.94 -0.68 -8.64
N VAL A 146 4.99 -0.41 -7.75
CA VAL A 146 3.98 0.64 -7.87
C VAL A 146 4.26 1.71 -6.83
N VAL A 147 4.64 2.90 -7.31
CA VAL A 147 4.85 4.09 -6.48
C VAL A 147 3.53 4.83 -6.31
N ILE A 148 3.26 5.36 -5.11
CA ILE A 148 2.11 6.23 -4.84
C ILE A 148 2.51 7.39 -3.93
N ASP A 149 1.74 8.46 -3.94
CA ASP A 149 1.72 9.40 -2.81
C ASP A 149 0.82 8.89 -1.67
N ASP A 150 0.88 9.51 -0.50
CA ASP A 150 0.12 9.10 0.69
C ASP A 150 -1.20 9.84 0.92
N ARG A 151 -1.71 10.57 -0.08
CA ARG A 151 -3.03 11.22 0.03
C ARG A 151 -4.14 10.16 -0.01
N LEU A 152 -4.94 10.07 1.04
CA LEU A 152 -6.06 9.14 1.15
C LEU A 152 -7.40 9.87 1.01
N PRO A 153 -8.43 9.25 0.38
CA PRO A 153 -9.73 9.86 0.20
C PRO A 153 -10.60 9.78 1.46
N PHE A 154 -11.20 10.91 1.80
CA PHE A 154 -12.15 11.06 2.91
C PHE A 154 -13.48 11.60 2.40
N LEU A 155 -14.56 11.07 2.93
CA LEU A 155 -15.91 11.60 2.73
C LEU A 155 -16.50 11.94 4.10
N ASN A 156 -16.91 13.20 4.30
CA ASN A 156 -17.50 13.67 5.57
C ASN A 156 -16.63 13.37 6.82
N GLY A 157 -15.31 13.46 6.67
CA GLY A 157 -14.36 13.21 7.75
C GLY A 157 -14.12 11.73 8.07
N ARG A 158 -14.66 10.81 7.28
CA ARG A 158 -14.42 9.36 7.39
C ARG A 158 -13.60 8.86 6.22
N TYR A 159 -12.81 7.81 6.44
CA TYR A 159 -12.12 7.12 5.36
C TYR A 159 -13.14 6.58 4.37
N LEU A 160 -12.88 6.82 3.09
CA LEU A 160 -13.73 6.28 2.04
C LEU A 160 -13.39 4.82 1.73
N SER A 161 -12.10 4.49 1.80
CA SER A 161 -11.54 3.18 1.48
C SER A 161 -11.03 2.50 2.75
N VAL A 162 -10.26 1.43 2.60
CA VAL A 162 -9.67 0.68 3.73
C VAL A 162 -8.97 1.63 4.68
N HIS A 163 -9.20 1.40 5.96
CA HIS A 163 -8.62 2.21 7.01
C HIS A 163 -8.04 1.33 8.11
N PRO A 164 -7.11 1.87 8.90
CA PRO A 164 -6.47 1.07 9.91
C PRO A 164 -7.40 0.88 11.12
N ARG A 165 -7.20 -0.24 11.82
CA ARG A 165 -7.87 -0.48 13.11
C ARG A 165 -7.29 0.40 14.22
N THR A 166 -5.97 0.52 14.26
CA THR A 166 -5.26 1.46 15.13
C THR A 166 -5.16 2.80 14.41
N SER A 167 -5.26 3.91 15.13
CA SER A 167 -5.38 5.21 14.46
C SER A 167 -4.10 5.64 13.73
N ASN A 168 -2.93 5.06 14.05
CA ASN A 168 -1.61 5.54 13.63
C ASN A 168 -0.86 4.62 12.66
N GLU A 169 -1.44 3.50 12.22
CA GLU A 169 -0.83 2.58 11.26
C GLU A 169 -1.44 2.78 9.86
N PHE A 170 -0.67 2.82 8.78
CA PHE A 170 -1.22 3.22 7.46
C PHE A 170 -0.95 2.25 6.31
N TRP A 171 -0.21 1.15 6.54
CA TRP A 171 0.05 0.17 5.50
C TRP A 171 -1.22 -0.39 4.81
N PRO A 172 -2.38 -0.64 5.48
CA PRO A 172 -3.54 -1.21 4.80
C PRO A 172 -4.10 -0.27 3.74
N SER A 173 -4.33 0.99 4.14
CA SER A 173 -4.91 2.04 3.29
C SER A 173 -4.00 2.38 2.11
N LEU A 174 -2.68 2.46 2.35
CA LEU A 174 -1.71 2.76 1.31
C LEU A 174 -1.53 1.59 0.33
N LEU A 175 -1.56 0.35 0.82
CA LEU A 175 -1.48 -0.83 -0.03
C LEU A 175 -2.73 -0.97 -0.92
N GLU A 176 -3.92 -0.74 -0.36
CA GLU A 176 -5.16 -0.69 -1.14
C GLU A 176 -5.09 0.37 -2.24
N LYS A 177 -4.66 1.59 -1.90
CA LYS A 177 -4.46 2.67 -2.88
C LYS A 177 -3.50 2.26 -3.99
N ALA A 178 -2.37 1.62 -3.66
CA ALA A 178 -1.41 1.16 -4.66
C ALA A 178 -1.96 0.04 -5.55
N TYR A 179 -2.89 -0.77 -5.04
CA TYR A 179 -3.57 -1.79 -5.83
C TYR A 179 -4.68 -1.22 -6.73
N ALA A 180 -5.34 -0.14 -6.29
CA ALA A 180 -6.36 0.56 -7.07
C ALA A 180 -5.78 1.33 -8.27
N LYS A 181 -4.50 1.70 -8.18
CA LYS A 181 -3.72 2.36 -9.23
C LYS A 181 -3.30 1.40 -10.35
#